data_AF-A0A7C4NT39-F1
#
_entry.id   AF-A0A7C4NT39-F1
#
_cell.length_a   1.000
_cell.length_b   1.000
_cell.length_c   1.000
_cell.angle_alpha   90.00
_cell.angle_beta   90.00
_cell.angle_gamma   90.00
#
_symmetry.space_group_name_H-M   'P 1'
#
loop_
_entity.id
_entity.type
_entity.pdbx_description
1 polymer ?
#
loop_
_entity_poly.entity_id
_entity_poly.type
_entity_poly.pdbx_seq_one_letter_code
_entity_poly.pdbx_strand_id
1 'polypeptide(L)'
;MLKIKELKAIFYWMKGRRPDGPFPEDSSYGGRRVFKNIDEIFYYIQPGVFVQANWEINCAIMETLRSWDLSFEKVLDLHAGMGNFLFPFVLKKEAKKLLGVDTDLRAIEDGLYTAEKAKLNGRLDLRNMSAIEALYSAVKEGEEFDLVLLDPPRGGCKELMRLLPEVAKKYIIYISCDAPTLVRDLLILKNLNYQLIKLCLFDMFPQTYHFEVVALLEKKD
;
A
#
# COMPACT_ATOMS: atom_id res chain seq x y z
N MET A 1 -45.70 -12.48 6.61
CA MET A 1 -44.87 -11.32 6.20
C MET A 1 -44.17 -10.76 7.44
N LEU A 2 -42.85 -10.77 7.47
CA LEU A 2 -42.07 -10.15 8.54
C LEU A 2 -42.28 -8.62 8.49
N LYS A 3 -42.78 -8.02 9.58
CA LYS A 3 -42.87 -6.57 9.75
C LYS A 3 -41.57 -6.09 10.40
N ILE A 4 -40.70 -5.49 9.60
CA ILE A 4 -39.49 -4.82 10.08
C ILE A 4 -39.91 -3.43 10.59
N LYS A 5 -39.73 -3.18 11.89
CA LYS A 5 -40.21 -1.95 12.55
C LYS A 5 -39.33 -0.73 12.28
N GLU A 6 -38.04 -0.93 12.06
CA GLU A 6 -37.07 0.13 11.79
C GLU A 6 -35.90 -0.46 11.00
N LEU A 7 -35.60 0.12 9.84
CA LEU A 7 -34.50 -0.31 8.98
C LEU A 7 -33.25 0.47 9.39
N LYS A 8 -32.30 -0.21 10.05
CA LYS A 8 -31.05 0.43 10.51
C LYS A 8 -29.95 0.46 9.45
N ALA A 9 -29.90 -0.55 8.58
CA ALA A 9 -29.01 -0.63 7.43
C ALA A 9 -29.50 -1.71 6.45
N ILE A 10 -29.20 -1.54 5.15
CA ILE A 10 -29.35 -2.59 4.12
C ILE A 10 -27.94 -3.02 3.70
N PHE A 11 -27.69 -4.31 3.75
CA PHE A 11 -26.52 -4.92 3.12
C PHE A 11 -27.00 -5.69 1.90
N TYR A 12 -26.44 -5.39 0.73
CA TYR A 12 -26.66 -6.18 -0.47
C TYR A 12 -25.34 -6.75 -0.95
N TRP A 13 -25.34 -8.05 -1.21
CA TRP A 13 -24.19 -8.75 -1.77
C TRP A 13 -24.41 -8.85 -3.28
N MET A 14 -23.53 -8.21 -4.05
CA MET A 14 -23.51 -8.38 -5.50
C MET A 14 -22.35 -9.28 -5.90
N LYS A 15 -22.67 -10.30 -6.70
CA LYS A 15 -21.70 -11.23 -7.27
C LYS A 15 -21.32 -10.70 -8.67
N GLY A 16 -20.12 -10.14 -8.83
CA GLY A 16 -19.64 -9.62 -10.12
C GLY A 16 -18.38 -8.73 -9.99
N ARG A 17 -17.58 -8.62 -11.07
CA ARG A 17 -16.34 -7.80 -11.13
C ARG A 17 -16.59 -6.29 -11.11
N ARG A 18 -17.79 -5.87 -11.52
CA ARG A 18 -18.35 -4.53 -11.41
C ARG A 18 -19.82 -4.72 -11.09
N PRO A 19 -20.31 -4.24 -9.95
CA PRO A 19 -21.74 -4.26 -9.74
C PRO A 19 -22.39 -3.21 -10.62
N ASP A 20 -23.01 -3.64 -11.72
CA ASP A 20 -23.91 -2.80 -12.52
C ASP A 20 -25.32 -2.96 -11.94
N GLY A 21 -25.63 -2.18 -10.92
CA GLY A 21 -26.97 -2.04 -10.36
C GLY A 21 -27.40 -0.58 -10.38
N PRO A 22 -28.70 -0.27 -10.31
CA PRO A 22 -29.14 1.10 -10.07
C PRO A 22 -28.65 1.51 -8.68
N PHE A 23 -27.53 2.23 -8.63
CA PHE A 23 -27.14 2.95 -7.43
C PHE A 23 -28.11 4.13 -7.29
N PRO A 24 -28.65 4.39 -6.08
CA PRO A 24 -29.33 5.65 -5.83
C PRO A 24 -28.41 6.81 -6.26
N GLU A 25 -28.95 7.84 -6.94
CA GLU A 25 -28.18 9.04 -7.33
C GLU A 25 -27.51 9.71 -6.12
N ASP A 26 -28.10 9.50 -4.95
CA ASP A 26 -27.73 9.92 -3.61
C ASP A 26 -26.85 8.90 -2.86
N SER A 27 -26.42 7.80 -3.48
CA SER A 27 -25.41 6.92 -2.89
C SER A 27 -24.09 7.68 -2.78
N SER A 28 -23.71 8.02 -1.54
CA SER A 28 -22.69 9.04 -1.25
C SER A 28 -21.35 8.82 -1.94
N TYR A 29 -21.03 7.58 -2.35
CA TYR A 29 -19.74 7.21 -2.96
C TYR A 29 -19.87 6.21 -4.13
N GLY A 30 -21.04 6.08 -4.76
CA GLY A 30 -21.24 5.20 -5.92
C GLY A 30 -20.94 3.72 -5.64
N GLY A 31 -21.35 3.22 -4.46
CA GLY A 31 -21.14 1.81 -4.06
C GLY A 31 -19.73 1.47 -3.52
N ARG A 32 -18.87 2.47 -3.30
CA ARG A 32 -17.54 2.27 -2.68
C ARG A 32 -17.64 2.06 -1.16
N ARG A 33 -16.75 1.23 -0.63
CA ARG A 33 -16.47 1.12 0.82
C ARG A 33 -15.62 2.32 1.24
N VAL A 34 -15.85 2.81 2.46
CA VAL A 34 -15.11 3.95 2.99
C VAL A 34 -14.32 3.54 4.22
N PHE A 35 -13.04 3.89 4.23
CA PHE A 35 -12.14 3.71 5.36
C PHE A 35 -11.48 5.03 5.73
N LYS A 36 -11.03 5.18 6.96
CA LYS A 36 -10.44 6.43 7.45
C LYS A 36 -9.05 6.15 8.02
N ASN A 37 -8.02 6.85 7.55
CA ASN A 37 -6.66 6.64 8.03
C ASN A 37 -6.31 7.53 9.23
N ILE A 38 -5.03 7.46 9.62
CA ILE A 38 -4.40 8.16 10.75
C ILE A 38 -4.35 9.70 10.60
N ASP A 39 -4.64 10.23 9.41
CA ASP A 39 -4.74 11.67 9.11
C ASP A 39 -6.18 12.11 8.86
N GLU A 40 -7.15 11.27 9.21
CA GLU A 40 -8.56 11.53 8.96
C GLU A 40 -8.92 11.60 7.45
N ILE A 41 -8.04 11.08 6.58
CA ILE A 41 -8.29 10.96 5.14
C ILE A 41 -9.20 9.76 4.88
N PHE A 42 -10.28 10.01 4.13
CA PHE A 42 -11.24 8.97 3.73
C PHE A 42 -10.82 8.30 2.43
N TYR A 43 -10.63 6.99 2.47
CA TYR A 43 -10.33 6.13 1.34
C TYR A 43 -11.64 5.63 0.74
N TYR A 44 -11.75 5.65 -0.59
CA TYR A 44 -12.95 5.21 -1.29
C TYR A 44 -12.62 4.03 -2.18
N ILE A 45 -13.10 2.85 -1.81
CA ILE A 45 -12.63 1.60 -2.41
C ILE A 45 -13.77 0.85 -3.11
N GLN A 46 -13.60 0.56 -4.39
CA GLN A 46 -14.50 -0.25 -5.18
C GLN A 46 -14.59 -1.70 -4.65
N PRO A 47 -15.75 -2.36 -4.79
CA PRO A 47 -15.86 -3.79 -4.53
C PRO A 47 -14.85 -4.61 -5.34
N GLY A 48 -14.17 -5.55 -4.68
CA GLY A 48 -13.19 -6.44 -5.32
C GLY A 48 -11.79 -5.86 -5.49
N VAL A 49 -11.55 -4.63 -5.02
CA VAL A 49 -10.19 -4.09 -4.78
C VAL A 49 -9.70 -4.57 -3.41
N PHE A 50 -8.42 -4.97 -3.35
CA PHE A 50 -7.79 -5.42 -2.12
C PHE A 50 -7.69 -4.29 -1.10
N VAL A 51 -7.96 -4.62 0.16
CA VAL A 51 -7.70 -3.79 1.33
C VAL A 51 -7.23 -4.70 2.44
N GLN A 52 -6.43 -4.16 3.36
CA GLN A 52 -6.03 -4.90 4.55
C GLN A 52 -7.27 -5.36 5.33
N ALA A 53 -7.25 -6.62 5.79
CA ALA A 53 -8.43 -7.25 6.38
C ALA A 53 -8.84 -6.61 7.71
N ASN A 54 -7.84 -6.16 8.49
CA ASN A 54 -8.05 -5.43 9.73
C ASN A 54 -7.55 -3.99 9.57
N TRP A 55 -8.49 -3.05 9.46
CA TRP A 55 -8.17 -1.65 9.20
C TRP A 55 -7.52 -0.94 10.38
N GLU A 56 -7.83 -1.35 11.63
CA GLU A 56 -7.18 -0.79 12.82
C GLU A 56 -5.69 -1.18 12.84
N ILE A 57 -5.38 -2.43 12.52
CA ILE A 57 -3.99 -2.90 12.39
C ILE A 57 -3.29 -2.24 11.21
N ASN A 58 -3.97 -2.02 10.08
CA ASN A 58 -3.44 -1.24 8.97
C ASN A 58 -3.02 0.17 9.41
N CYS A 59 -3.87 0.86 10.20
CA CYS A 59 -3.54 2.17 10.76
C CYS A 59 -2.34 2.09 11.73
N ALA A 60 -2.25 1.05 12.57
CA ALA A 60 -1.09 0.84 13.43
C ALA A 60 0.21 0.61 12.64
N ILE A 61 0.15 -0.08 11.49
CA ILE A 61 1.28 -0.18 10.56
C ILE A 61 1.65 1.21 10.04
N MET A 62 0.69 1.99 9.54
CA MET A 62 0.92 3.36 9.05
C MET A 62 1.57 4.27 10.10
N GLU A 63 1.11 4.21 11.36
CA GLU A 63 1.71 4.93 12.48
C GLU A 63 3.17 4.49 12.71
N THR A 64 3.41 3.17 12.65
CA THR A 64 4.76 2.62 12.79
C THR A 64 5.69 3.12 11.69
N LEU A 65 5.25 3.08 10.42
CA LEU A 65 6.03 3.61 9.30
C LEU A 65 6.35 5.10 9.48
N ARG A 66 5.37 5.88 9.94
CA ARG A 66 5.55 7.32 10.20
C ARG A 66 6.48 7.59 11.37
N SER A 67 6.50 6.73 12.39
CA SER A 67 7.33 6.86 13.59
C SER A 67 8.83 6.68 13.32
N TRP A 68 9.18 6.07 12.19
CA TRP A 68 10.57 5.91 11.79
C TRP A 68 11.08 7.23 11.23
N ASP A 69 12.06 7.80 11.94
CA ASP A 69 12.73 9.05 11.56
C ASP A 69 13.69 8.82 10.38
N LEU A 70 13.09 8.69 9.19
CA LEU A 70 13.80 8.45 7.93
C LEU A 70 13.89 9.74 7.14
N SER A 71 15.08 10.03 6.60
CA SER A 71 15.30 11.17 5.70
C SER A 71 15.08 10.76 4.25
N PHE A 72 13.95 11.15 3.67
CA PHE A 72 13.59 10.89 2.28
C PHE A 72 12.91 12.08 1.61
N GLU A 73 13.11 12.23 0.31
CA GLU A 73 12.33 13.14 -0.54
C GLU A 73 11.51 12.39 -1.59
N LYS A 74 12.04 11.25 -2.06
CA LYS A 74 11.39 10.40 -3.06
C LYS A 74 11.05 9.04 -2.49
N VAL A 75 9.79 8.65 -2.58
CA VAL A 75 9.27 7.34 -2.16
C VAL A 75 8.69 6.61 -3.36
N LEU A 76 9.02 5.33 -3.49
CA LEU A 76 8.43 4.40 -4.47
C LEU A 76 7.74 3.25 -3.73
N ASP A 77 6.49 2.96 -4.07
CA ASP A 77 5.78 1.78 -3.62
C ASP A 77 5.55 0.84 -4.82
N LEU A 78 6.14 -0.35 -4.77
CA LEU A 78 6.15 -1.29 -5.89
C LEU A 78 4.91 -2.21 -5.95
N HIS A 79 4.07 -2.19 -4.92
CA HIS A 79 2.82 -2.96 -4.84
C HIS A 79 1.74 -2.11 -4.19
N ALA A 80 1.55 -0.91 -4.72
CA ALA A 80 0.89 0.17 -4.00
C ALA A 80 -0.61 -0.07 -3.78
N GLY A 81 -1.24 -0.91 -4.60
CA GLY A 81 -2.70 -0.99 -4.70
C GLY A 81 -3.30 0.40 -4.89
N MET A 82 -4.05 0.86 -3.89
CA MET A 82 -4.64 2.20 -3.83
C MET A 82 -3.73 3.27 -3.20
N GLY A 83 -2.43 3.02 -3.09
CA GLY A 83 -1.44 3.90 -2.46
C GLY A 83 -1.43 3.81 -0.93
N ASN A 84 -1.92 2.70 -0.36
CA ASN A 84 -2.17 2.56 1.08
C ASN A 84 -1.02 3.08 1.96
N PHE A 85 0.19 2.58 1.73
CA PHE A 85 1.37 2.90 2.53
C PHE A 85 2.16 4.12 2.05
N LEU A 86 1.71 4.81 0.99
CA LEU A 86 2.20 6.14 0.61
C LEU A 86 1.50 7.27 1.37
N PHE A 87 0.22 7.10 1.70
CA PHE A 87 -0.56 8.11 2.45
C PHE A 87 0.05 8.52 3.80
N PRO A 88 0.71 7.64 4.59
CA PRO A 88 1.41 8.06 5.81
C PRO A 88 2.45 9.17 5.58
N PHE A 89 2.92 9.35 4.34
CA PHE A 89 3.93 10.32 3.95
C PHE A 89 3.38 11.49 3.13
N VAL A 90 2.12 11.46 2.67
CA VAL A 90 1.56 12.43 1.71
C VAL A 90 1.54 13.87 2.22
N LEU A 91 1.36 14.03 3.54
CA LEU A 91 1.35 15.32 4.23
C LEU A 91 2.74 15.80 4.68
N LYS A 92 3.78 14.96 4.58
CA LYS A 92 5.15 15.36 4.91
C LYS A 92 5.67 16.34 3.86
N LYS A 93 6.17 17.50 4.30
CA LYS A 93 6.62 18.58 3.39
C LYS A 93 7.87 18.20 2.62
N GLU A 94 8.70 17.36 3.23
CA GLU A 94 9.96 16.85 2.70
C GLU A 94 9.72 15.85 1.56
N ALA A 95 8.57 15.16 1.57
CA ALA A 95 8.18 14.26 0.49
C ALA A 95 7.83 15.05 -0.78
N LYS A 96 8.74 15.03 -1.76
CA LYS A 96 8.61 15.70 -3.05
C LYS A 96 8.00 14.81 -4.12
N LYS A 97 8.23 13.50 -4.05
CA LYS A 97 7.66 12.52 -4.99
C LYS A 97 7.21 11.28 -4.23
N LEU A 98 5.93 10.93 -4.35
CA LEU A 98 5.34 9.70 -3.86
C LEU A 98 4.76 8.95 -5.05
N LEU A 99 5.51 7.99 -5.57
CA LEU A 99 5.12 7.17 -6.71
C LEU A 99 4.68 5.80 -6.22
N GLY A 100 3.48 5.38 -6.58
CA GLY A 100 3.01 4.01 -6.39
C GLY A 100 2.73 3.35 -7.73
N VAL A 101 3.09 2.09 -7.87
CA VAL A 101 2.75 1.27 -9.03
C VAL A 101 1.97 0.03 -8.61
N ASP A 102 0.96 -0.32 -9.39
CA ASP A 102 0.21 -1.56 -9.22
C ASP A 102 -0.40 -2.02 -10.54
N THR A 103 -0.68 -3.31 -10.66
CA THR A 103 -1.35 -3.90 -11.83
C THR A 103 -2.87 -3.85 -11.76
N ASP A 104 -3.49 -3.67 -10.58
CA ASP A 104 -4.94 -3.47 -10.48
C ASP A 104 -5.30 -2.01 -10.75
N LEU A 105 -5.71 -1.75 -11.99
CA LEU A 105 -6.17 -0.42 -12.44
C LEU A 105 -7.26 0.17 -11.54
N ARG A 106 -8.14 -0.66 -10.96
CA ARG A 106 -9.22 -0.17 -10.09
C ARG A 106 -8.67 0.37 -8.77
N ALA A 107 -7.62 -0.26 -8.24
CA ALA A 107 -6.96 0.20 -7.03
C ALA A 107 -6.27 1.55 -7.29
N ILE A 108 -5.61 1.70 -8.44
CA ILE A 108 -5.02 2.97 -8.89
C ILE A 108 -6.09 4.07 -8.99
N GLU A 109 -7.22 3.79 -9.65
CA GLU A 109 -8.35 4.73 -9.77
C GLU A 109 -8.89 5.15 -8.38
N ASP A 110 -9.02 4.19 -7.45
CA ASP A 110 -9.51 4.46 -6.09
C ASP A 110 -8.53 5.31 -5.26
N GLY A 111 -7.23 5.08 -5.40
CA GLY A 111 -6.20 5.89 -4.76
C GLY A 111 -6.17 7.32 -5.28
N LEU A 112 -6.30 7.51 -6.60
CA LEU A 112 -6.39 8.84 -7.23
C LEU A 112 -7.68 9.55 -6.83
N TYR A 113 -8.82 8.85 -6.81
CA TYR A 113 -10.09 9.41 -6.34
C TYR A 113 -10.01 9.81 -4.85
N THR A 114 -9.36 9.00 -4.02
CA THR A 114 -9.08 9.32 -2.61
C THR A 114 -8.26 10.60 -2.47
N ALA A 115 -7.17 10.73 -3.24
CA ALA A 115 -6.35 11.94 -3.26
C ALA A 115 -7.15 13.17 -3.72
N GLU A 116 -8.00 13.03 -4.74
CA GLU A 116 -8.87 14.11 -5.22
C GLU A 116 -9.83 14.59 -4.11
N LYS A 117 -10.54 13.67 -3.45
CA LYS A 117 -11.48 14.01 -2.37
C LYS A 117 -10.79 14.61 -1.15
N ALA A 118 -9.55 14.21 -0.89
CA ALA A 118 -8.71 14.78 0.16
C ALA A 118 -8.03 16.11 -0.24
N LYS A 119 -8.22 16.60 -1.47
CA LYS A 119 -7.54 17.78 -2.04
C LYS A 119 -6.02 17.65 -2.05
N LEU A 120 -5.52 16.45 -2.29
CA LEU A 120 -4.10 16.07 -2.38
C LEU A 120 -3.64 15.85 -3.82
N ASN A 121 -4.34 16.43 -4.79
CA ASN A 121 -3.98 16.34 -6.21
C ASN A 121 -2.52 16.77 -6.43
N GLY A 122 -1.76 15.93 -7.14
CA GLY A 122 -0.34 16.15 -7.42
C GLY A 122 0.62 15.80 -6.27
N ARG A 123 0.14 15.38 -5.10
CA ARG A 123 0.98 14.86 -4.01
C ARG A 123 1.27 13.38 -4.12
N LEU A 124 0.39 12.65 -4.80
CA LEU A 124 0.47 11.21 -5.02
C LEU A 124 0.41 10.93 -6.53
N ASP A 125 1.36 10.17 -7.04
CA ASP A 125 1.39 9.66 -8.41
C ASP A 125 1.17 8.15 -8.34
N LEU A 126 0.05 7.66 -8.90
CA LEU A 126 -0.26 6.24 -8.96
C LEU A 126 -0.36 5.81 -10.42
N ARG A 127 0.36 4.76 -10.79
CA ARG A 127 0.44 4.29 -12.17
C ARG A 127 0.07 2.82 -12.29
N ASN A 128 -0.70 2.50 -13.32
CA ASN A 128 -0.98 1.11 -13.66
C ASN A 128 0.23 0.50 -14.39
N MET A 129 1.10 -0.15 -13.61
CA MET A 129 2.38 -0.68 -14.05
C MET A 129 2.82 -1.78 -13.08
N SER A 130 3.50 -2.81 -13.56
CA SER A 130 4.07 -3.82 -12.67
C SER A 130 5.32 -3.31 -11.95
N ALA A 131 5.63 -3.89 -10.78
CA ALA A 131 6.83 -3.59 -10.01
C ALA A 131 8.12 -3.71 -10.85
N ILE A 132 8.21 -4.76 -11.68
CA ILE A 132 9.39 -5.03 -12.49
C ILE A 132 9.54 -3.99 -13.61
N GLU A 133 8.45 -3.60 -14.28
CA GLU A 133 8.47 -2.54 -15.30
C GLU A 133 8.88 -1.20 -14.69
N ALA A 134 8.39 -0.88 -13.50
CA ALA A 134 8.75 0.35 -12.78
C ALA A 134 10.25 0.39 -12.45
N LEU A 135 10.80 -0.71 -11.93
CA LEU A 135 12.24 -0.82 -11.67
C LEU A 135 13.06 -0.71 -12.97
N TYR A 136 12.66 -1.39 -14.05
CA TYR A 136 13.35 -1.28 -15.34
C TYR A 136 13.34 0.16 -15.89
N SER A 137 12.19 0.85 -15.82
CA SER A 137 12.09 2.25 -16.28
C SER A 137 12.97 3.17 -15.43
N ALA A 138 12.92 3.02 -14.10
CA ALA A 138 13.73 3.79 -13.18
C ALA A 138 15.23 3.60 -13.44
N VAL A 139 15.70 2.36 -13.59
CA VAL A 139 17.10 2.07 -13.94
C VAL A 139 17.48 2.69 -15.28
N LYS A 140 16.63 2.56 -16.30
CA LYS A 140 16.89 3.13 -17.64
C LYS A 140 16.98 4.66 -17.62
N GLU A 141 16.18 5.30 -16.78
CA GLU A 141 16.12 6.75 -16.64
C GLU A 141 17.14 7.31 -15.62
N GLY A 142 17.86 6.43 -14.91
CA GLY A 142 18.73 6.82 -13.80
C GLY A 142 17.96 7.43 -12.61
N GLU A 143 16.69 7.03 -12.44
CA GLU A 143 15.85 7.51 -11.35
C GLU A 143 16.07 6.68 -10.07
N GLU A 144 16.44 7.38 -9.00
CA GLU A 144 16.63 6.81 -7.66
C GLU A 144 15.54 7.29 -6.68
N PHE A 145 15.26 6.47 -5.68
CA PHE A 145 14.33 6.76 -4.57
C PHE A 145 15.04 6.56 -3.23
N ASP A 146 14.82 7.49 -2.30
CA ASP A 146 15.41 7.40 -0.96
C ASP A 146 14.78 6.26 -0.16
N LEU A 147 13.47 6.04 -0.35
CA LEU A 147 12.68 5.01 0.32
C LEU A 147 11.90 4.19 -0.71
N VAL A 148 12.04 2.86 -0.65
CA VAL A 148 11.21 1.94 -1.43
C VAL A 148 10.37 1.07 -0.50
N LEU A 149 9.06 1.00 -0.77
CA LEU A 149 8.10 0.14 -0.08
C LEU A 149 7.85 -1.12 -0.91
N LEU A 150 7.79 -2.26 -0.24
CA LEU A 150 7.42 -3.55 -0.79
C LEU A 150 6.26 -4.11 0.06
N ASP A 151 5.09 -4.33 -0.55
CA ASP A 151 3.96 -5.08 0.03
C ASP A 151 3.50 -6.17 -0.96
N PRO A 152 4.36 -7.16 -1.27
CA PRO A 152 4.08 -8.12 -2.32
C PRO A 152 2.99 -9.12 -1.92
N PRO A 153 2.39 -9.81 -2.92
CA PRO A 153 1.65 -11.03 -2.64
C PRO A 153 2.56 -12.10 -2.00
N ARG A 154 1.96 -13.21 -1.54
CA ARG A 154 2.66 -14.32 -0.83
C ARG A 154 3.88 -14.93 -1.54
N GLY A 155 4.14 -14.61 -2.82
CA GLY A 155 5.35 -15.04 -3.53
C GLY A 155 6.64 -14.30 -3.13
N GLY A 156 6.50 -13.14 -2.47
CA GLY A 156 7.58 -12.20 -2.19
C GLY A 156 8.05 -11.43 -3.43
N CYS A 157 9.28 -10.91 -3.39
CA CYS A 157 9.85 -9.98 -4.38
C CYS A 157 11.14 -10.50 -5.03
N LYS A 158 11.37 -11.82 -5.08
CA LYS A 158 12.65 -12.42 -5.51
C LYS A 158 13.12 -11.89 -6.88
N GLU A 159 12.18 -11.71 -7.80
CA GLU A 159 12.39 -11.20 -9.15
C GLU A 159 12.83 -9.73 -9.20
N LEU A 160 12.46 -8.94 -8.18
CA LEU A 160 12.80 -7.52 -8.09
C LEU A 160 14.22 -7.28 -7.56
N MET A 161 14.75 -8.24 -6.79
CA MET A 161 16.01 -8.10 -6.04
C MET A 161 17.22 -7.73 -6.91
N ARG A 162 17.21 -8.09 -8.20
CA ARG A 162 18.33 -7.76 -9.11
C ARG A 162 18.40 -6.28 -9.47
N LEU A 163 17.25 -5.61 -9.59
CA LEU A 163 17.17 -4.20 -9.99
C LEU A 163 16.98 -3.26 -8.80
N LEU A 164 16.42 -3.78 -7.70
CA LEU A 164 16.08 -2.99 -6.54
C LEU A 164 17.25 -2.17 -5.96
N PRO A 165 18.51 -2.67 -5.86
CA PRO A 165 19.63 -1.89 -5.33
C PRO A 165 20.08 -0.69 -6.17
N GLU A 166 19.73 -0.67 -7.46
CA GLU A 166 20.01 0.42 -8.40
C GLU A 166 19.01 1.57 -8.23
N VAL A 167 17.84 1.28 -7.68
CA VAL A 167 16.72 2.23 -7.54
C VAL A 167 16.54 2.67 -6.09
N ALA A 168 16.63 1.74 -5.13
CA ALA A 168 16.58 2.03 -3.71
C ALA A 168 17.93 2.58 -3.24
N LYS A 169 17.95 3.82 -2.76
CA LYS A 169 19.20 4.49 -2.39
C LYS A 169 19.57 4.29 -0.93
N LYS A 170 18.59 4.38 -0.02
CA LYS A 170 18.85 4.40 1.42
C LYS A 170 18.02 3.37 2.15
N TYR A 171 16.69 3.40 1.98
CA TYR A 171 15.78 2.63 2.80
C TYR A 171 14.89 1.70 1.98
N ILE A 172 14.67 0.50 2.51
CA ILE A 172 13.62 -0.41 2.04
C ILE A 172 12.73 -0.73 3.22
N ILE A 173 11.43 -0.55 3.06
CA ILE A 173 10.42 -1.05 3.99
C ILE A 173 9.72 -2.22 3.33
N TYR A 174 9.81 -3.39 3.95
CA TYR A 174 9.17 -4.61 3.45
C TYR A 174 8.06 -5.03 4.40
N ILE A 175 6.83 -5.01 3.91
CA ILE A 175 5.59 -5.44 4.56
C ILE A 175 5.24 -6.82 3.99
N SER A 176 5.09 -7.83 4.84
CA SER A 176 4.87 -9.20 4.39
C SER A 176 3.98 -10.01 5.31
N CYS A 177 2.99 -10.69 4.72
CA CYS A 177 2.13 -11.67 5.37
C CYS A 177 2.70 -13.10 5.37
N ASP A 178 3.90 -13.32 4.80
CA ASP A 178 4.54 -14.62 4.64
C ASP A 178 6.01 -14.59 5.12
N ALA A 179 6.23 -15.06 6.34
CA ALA A 179 7.56 -15.05 6.96
C ALA A 179 8.63 -15.84 6.18
N PRO A 180 8.36 -17.03 5.58
CA PRO A 180 9.36 -17.75 4.81
C PRO A 180 9.90 -16.97 3.59
N THR A 181 9.03 -16.37 2.80
CA THR A 181 9.45 -15.57 1.64
C THR A 181 10.12 -14.27 2.05
N LEU A 182 9.66 -13.63 3.12
CA LEU A 182 10.35 -12.48 3.72
C LEU A 182 11.79 -12.85 4.11
N VAL A 183 12.01 -13.95 4.85
CA VAL A 183 13.36 -14.36 5.26
C VAL A 183 14.27 -14.61 4.06
N ARG A 184 13.76 -15.29 3.02
CA ARG A 184 14.51 -15.49 1.76
C ARG A 184 14.96 -14.16 1.17
N ASP A 185 14.04 -13.20 1.06
CA ASP A 185 14.30 -11.92 0.42
C ASP A 185 15.23 -11.03 1.26
N LEU A 186 15.06 -11.01 2.59
CA LEU A 186 15.97 -10.33 3.52
C LEU A 186 17.40 -10.84 3.42
N LEU A 187 17.60 -12.15 3.23
CA LEU A 187 18.94 -12.73 3.03
C LEU A 187 19.57 -12.28 1.70
N ILE A 188 18.76 -12.14 0.64
CA ILE A 188 19.24 -11.59 -0.64
C ILE A 188 19.63 -10.12 -0.47
N LEU A 189 18.76 -9.31 0.15
CA LEU A 189 19.02 -7.90 0.44
C LEU A 189 20.26 -7.70 1.29
N LYS A 190 20.49 -8.56 2.28
CA LYS A 190 21.72 -8.57 3.08
C LYS A 190 22.98 -8.74 2.22
N ASN A 191 22.96 -9.63 1.23
CA ASN A 191 24.07 -9.81 0.30
C ASN A 191 24.23 -8.63 -0.68
N LEU A 192 23.21 -7.79 -0.81
CA LEU A 192 23.19 -6.57 -1.62
C LEU A 192 23.41 -5.30 -0.76
N ASN A 193 24.08 -5.46 0.39
CA ASN A 193 24.46 -4.41 1.34
C ASN A 193 23.30 -3.71 2.06
N TYR A 194 22.12 -4.33 2.18
CA TYR A 194 21.04 -3.81 3.03
C TYR A 194 21.03 -4.52 4.40
N GLN A 195 21.12 -3.74 5.47
CA GLN A 195 21.00 -4.25 6.84
C GLN A 195 19.58 -4.08 7.35
N LEU A 196 19.03 -5.13 7.97
CA LEU A 196 17.81 -5.03 8.78
C LEU A 196 18.07 -4.17 10.03
N ILE A 197 17.34 -3.07 10.16
CA ILE A 197 17.43 -2.11 11.26
C ILE A 197 16.31 -2.31 12.27
N LYS A 198 15.08 -2.53 11.79
CA LYS A 198 13.90 -2.77 12.64
C LYS A 198 13.03 -3.88 12.06
N LEU A 199 12.33 -4.59 12.95
CA LEU A 199 11.35 -5.61 12.61
C LEU A 199 10.18 -5.49 13.58
N CYS A 200 8.97 -5.37 13.04
CA CYS A 200 7.73 -5.27 13.81
C CYS A 200 6.76 -6.35 13.35
N LEU A 201 6.07 -6.98 14.29
CA LEU A 201 5.01 -7.95 14.01
C LEU A 201 3.66 -7.32 14.33
N PHE A 202 2.68 -7.58 13.46
CA PHE A 202 1.31 -7.11 13.64
C PHE A 202 0.35 -8.29 13.51
N ASP A 203 -0.55 -8.42 14.48
CA ASP A 203 -1.59 -9.45 14.47
C ASP A 203 -2.75 -9.02 13.55
N MET A 204 -2.51 -9.04 12.24
CA MET A 204 -3.50 -8.71 11.22
C MET A 204 -4.68 -9.71 11.22
N PHE A 205 -4.46 -10.92 11.71
CA PHE A 205 -5.44 -12.01 11.73
C PHE A 205 -5.46 -12.72 13.11
N PRO A 206 -6.01 -12.07 14.15
CA PRO A 206 -6.08 -12.65 15.48
C PRO A 206 -6.77 -14.02 15.48
N GLN A 207 -6.29 -14.91 16.34
CA GLN A 207 -6.74 -16.31 16.43
C GLN A 207 -6.37 -17.18 15.21
N THR A 208 -5.46 -16.72 14.36
CA THR A 208 -4.88 -17.51 13.27
C THR A 208 -3.37 -17.63 13.41
N TYR A 209 -2.74 -18.41 12.53
CA TYR A 209 -1.28 -18.48 12.45
C TYR A 209 -0.66 -17.37 11.57
N HIS A 210 -1.48 -16.56 10.91
CA HIS A 210 -1.03 -15.49 10.03
C HIS A 210 -0.74 -14.22 10.83
N PHE A 211 0.41 -13.60 10.54
CA PHE A 211 0.79 -12.29 11.07
C PHE A 211 1.46 -11.49 9.96
N GLU A 212 1.37 -10.17 10.06
CA GLU A 212 2.08 -9.26 9.18
C GLU A 212 3.44 -8.91 9.81
N VAL A 213 4.47 -8.83 9.00
CA VAL A 213 5.80 -8.41 9.42
C VAL A 213 6.19 -7.16 8.63
N VAL A 214 6.66 -6.13 9.34
CA VAL A 214 7.22 -4.93 8.73
C VAL A 214 8.70 -4.85 9.08
N ALA A 215 9.55 -4.93 8.06
CA ALA A 215 10.99 -4.83 8.15
C ALA A 215 11.48 -3.50 7.59
N LEU A 216 12.29 -2.76 8.37
CA LEU A 216 13.06 -1.62 7.88
C LEU A 216 14.47 -2.08 7.57
N LEU A 217 14.93 -1.86 6.35
CA LEU A 217 16.30 -2.05 5.95
C LEU A 217 16.95 -0.72 5.56
N GLU A 218 18.25 -0.61 5.82
CA GLU A 218 19.09 0.52 5.42
C GLU A 218 20.29 0.02 4.63
N LYS A 219 20.60 0.69 3.52
CA LYS A 219 21.79 0.43 2.71
C LYS A 219 23.03 0.83 3.49
N LYS A 220 23.99 -0.08 3.62
CA LYS A 220 25.32 0.22 4.14
C LYS A 220 26.17 0.88 3.07
N ASP A 221 26.94 1.87 3.51
CA ASP A 221 28.08 2.40 2.76
C ASP A 221 29.15 1.30 2.53
#